data_AF-A0A961V8Q5-F1
#
_entry.id   AF-A0A961V8Q5-F1
#
_cell.length_a   1.000
_cell.length_b   1.000
_cell.length_c   1.000
_cell.angle_alpha   90.00
_cell.angle_beta   90.00
_cell.angle_gamma   90.00
#
_symmetry.space_group_name_H-M   'P 1'
#
loop_
_entity.id
_entity.type
_entity.pdbx_description
1 polymer ?
#
loop_
_entity_poly.entity_id
_entity_poly.type
_entity_poly.pdbx_seq_one_letter_code
_entity_poly.pdbx_strand_id
1 'polypeptide(L)'
;MKGFAIPLLFALSVGPALAEAITYTASDGVEYAATPNAHGVVLEPRDAGGAGKLYLGKACDAFSEDYGKGTWGWANGGFGADFPDFEIRFPRQEVQWTDSLDCRW
;
A
#
# COMPACT_ATOMS: atom_id res chain seq x y z
N MET A 1 -12.86 63.63 10.34
CA MET A 1 -12.26 62.31 10.64
C MET A 1 -13.31 61.24 10.45
N LYS A 2 -13.10 60.29 9.53
CA LYS A 2 -13.73 58.96 9.50
C LYS A 2 -13.06 58.15 8.39
N GLY A 3 -11.96 57.48 8.76
CA GLY A 3 -11.25 56.55 7.89
C GLY A 3 -12.08 55.27 7.77
N PHE A 4 -12.31 54.82 6.55
CA PHE A 4 -12.89 53.52 6.26
C PHE A 4 -11.79 52.46 6.42
N ALA A 5 -11.95 51.56 7.39
CA ALA A 5 -11.12 50.38 7.52
C ALA A 5 -11.57 49.34 6.48
N ILE A 6 -10.65 48.96 5.58
CA ILE A 6 -10.84 47.85 4.64
C ILE A 6 -10.48 46.57 5.41
N PRO A 7 -11.40 45.62 5.61
CA PRO A 7 -11.06 44.36 6.25
C PRO A 7 -10.24 43.53 5.27
N LEU A 8 -9.00 43.22 5.66
CA LEU A 8 -8.11 42.31 4.97
C LEU A 8 -8.72 40.89 5.09
N LEU A 9 -9.33 40.38 4.03
CA LEU A 9 -9.80 39.00 3.95
C LEU A 9 -8.58 38.06 3.87
N PHE A 10 -8.32 37.33 4.94
CA PHE A 10 -7.44 36.16 4.92
C PHE A 10 -8.13 35.04 4.14
N ALA A 11 -7.74 34.83 2.89
CA ALA A 11 -8.14 33.67 2.12
C ALA A 11 -7.37 32.44 2.62
N LEU A 12 -8.02 31.58 3.42
CA LEU A 12 -7.54 30.24 3.73
C LEU A 12 -7.67 29.38 2.47
N SER A 13 -6.60 29.28 1.67
CA SER A 13 -6.55 28.32 0.57
C SER A 13 -6.46 26.90 1.16
N VAL A 14 -7.59 26.21 1.23
CA VAL A 14 -7.63 24.78 1.52
C VAL A 14 -7.09 24.06 0.27
N GLY A 15 -5.77 23.84 0.23
CA GLY A 15 -5.17 22.98 -0.79
C GLY A 15 -5.63 21.53 -0.57
N PRO A 16 -5.77 20.72 -1.62
CA PRO A 16 -6.02 19.30 -1.44
C PRO A 16 -4.80 18.69 -0.73
N ALA A 17 -5.03 18.06 0.43
CA ALA A 17 -4.04 17.20 1.05
C ALA A 17 -3.85 16.00 0.10
N LEU A 18 -2.65 15.84 -0.47
CA LEU A 18 -2.30 14.61 -1.16
C LEU A 18 -2.31 13.49 -0.11
N ALA A 19 -3.15 12.47 -0.32
CA ALA A 19 -3.14 11.29 0.53
C ALA A 19 -1.75 10.64 0.43
N GLU A 20 -1.09 10.44 1.56
CA GLU A 20 0.16 9.69 1.59
C GLU A 20 -0.11 8.24 1.19
N ALA A 21 0.65 7.72 0.22
CA ALA A 21 0.56 6.32 -0.16
C ALA A 21 1.02 5.45 1.02
N ILE A 22 0.24 4.42 1.34
CA ILE A 22 0.62 3.44 2.37
C ILE A 22 1.90 2.75 1.89
N THR A 23 2.92 2.70 2.74
CA THR A 23 4.19 2.04 2.44
C THR A 23 4.36 0.81 3.32
N TYR A 24 4.83 -0.27 2.71
CA TYR A 24 5.21 -1.49 3.42
C TYR A 24 6.68 -1.82 3.19
N THR A 25 7.38 -2.28 4.22
CA THR A 25 8.78 -2.73 4.13
C THR A 25 8.83 -4.25 4.16
N ALA A 26 9.34 -4.86 3.10
CA ALA A 26 9.52 -6.31 3.04
C ALA A 26 10.67 -6.78 3.95
N SER A 27 10.72 -8.08 4.26
CA SER A 27 11.77 -8.67 5.11
C SER A 27 13.19 -8.53 4.55
N ASP A 28 13.33 -8.33 3.24
CA ASP A 28 14.61 -8.06 2.57
C ASP A 28 15.02 -6.57 2.64
N GLY A 29 14.17 -5.72 3.23
CA GLY A 29 14.39 -4.28 3.39
C GLY A 29 13.84 -3.42 2.25
N VAL A 30 13.27 -4.01 1.20
CA VAL A 30 12.70 -3.25 0.08
C VAL A 30 11.38 -2.62 0.48
N GLU A 31 11.22 -1.32 0.20
CA GLU A 31 9.96 -0.60 0.43
C GLU A 31 9.02 -0.71 -0.77
N TYR A 32 7.73 -0.83 -0.48
CA TYR A 32 6.65 -1.00 -1.44
C TYR A 32 5.57 0.05 -1.21
N ALA A 33 5.27 0.82 -2.26
CA ALA A 33 4.11 1.70 -2.28
C ALA A 33 2.84 0.88 -2.58
N ALA A 34 1.83 1.01 -1.74
CA ALA A 34 0.56 0.32 -1.91
C ALA A 34 -0.49 1.20 -2.57
N THR A 35 -1.09 0.68 -3.65
CA THR A 35 -2.21 1.30 -4.36
C THR A 35 -3.41 0.35 -4.35
N PRO A 36 -4.37 0.54 -3.42
CA PRO A 36 -5.59 -0.25 -3.39
C PRO A 36 -6.48 0.00 -4.61
N ASN A 37 -7.21 -1.02 -5.05
CA ASN A 37 -8.20 -0.91 -6.12
C ASN A 37 -9.39 -1.87 -5.89
N ALA A 38 -10.33 -1.92 -6.83
CA ALA A 38 -11.53 -2.74 -6.71
C ALA A 38 -11.23 -4.25 -6.50
N HIS A 39 -10.10 -4.73 -7.02
CA HIS A 39 -9.70 -6.14 -7.03
C HIS A 39 -8.75 -6.53 -5.89
N GLY A 40 -8.14 -5.57 -5.20
CA GLY A 40 -7.18 -5.82 -4.13
C GLY A 40 -6.18 -4.68 -3.97
N VAL A 41 -4.89 -4.97 -3.97
CA VAL A 41 -3.81 -3.97 -3.92
C VAL A 41 -2.70 -4.27 -4.93
N VAL A 42 -2.10 -3.20 -5.45
CA VAL A 42 -0.83 -3.26 -6.17
C VAL A 42 0.27 -2.76 -5.22
N LEU A 43 1.32 -3.53 -5.04
CA LEU A 43 2.52 -3.12 -4.32
C LEU A 43 3.64 -2.88 -5.34
N GLU A 44 4.08 -1.63 -5.45
CA GLU A 44 5.16 -1.24 -6.37
C GLU A 44 6.45 -0.99 -5.58
N PRO A 45 7.56 -1.67 -5.90
CA PRO A 45 8.82 -1.47 -5.18
C PRO A 45 9.37 -0.06 -5.45
N ARG A 46 9.92 0.59 -4.42
CA ARG A 46 10.53 1.92 -4.52
C ARG A 46 11.92 1.90 -5.15
N ASP A 47 12.62 0.77 -5.02
CA ASP A 47 13.97 0.54 -5.54
C ASP A 47 14.03 -0.73 -6.40
N ALA A 48 15.11 -0.88 -7.17
CA ALA A 48 15.37 -2.09 -7.92
C ALA A 48 15.72 -3.24 -6.96
N GLY A 49 14.73 -4.07 -6.61
CA GLY A 49 14.88 -5.20 -5.70
C GLY A 49 13.57 -5.93 -5.41
N GLY A 50 13.66 -6.97 -4.58
CA GLY A 50 12.52 -7.72 -4.07
C GLY A 50 11.80 -8.57 -5.12
N ALA A 51 10.47 -8.63 -4.99
CA ALA A 51 9.59 -9.46 -5.79
C ALA A 51 9.15 -8.85 -7.14
N GLY A 52 9.71 -7.69 -7.52
CA GLY A 52 9.12 -6.83 -8.54
C GLY A 52 7.75 -6.30 -8.11
N LYS A 53 6.92 -5.87 -9.08
CA LYS A 53 5.56 -5.41 -8.81
C LYS A 53 4.67 -6.59 -8.38
N LEU A 54 3.98 -6.43 -7.26
CA LEU A 54 3.07 -7.44 -6.71
C LEU A 54 1.62 -7.02 -6.84
N TYR A 55 0.77 -7.99 -7.14
CA TYR A 55 -0.67 -7.85 -7.19
C TYR A 55 -1.26 -8.84 -6.18
N LEU A 56 -1.95 -8.35 -5.16
CA LEU A 56 -2.59 -9.18 -4.14
C LEU A 56 -4.11 -9.02 -4.27
N GLY A 57 -4.78 -10.08 -4.71
CA GLY A 57 -6.20 -10.09 -5.03
C GLY A 57 -7.08 -10.45 -3.84
N LYS A 58 -8.31 -9.94 -3.80
CA LYS A 58 -9.28 -10.26 -2.73
C LYS A 58 -9.68 -11.75 -2.68
N ALA A 59 -9.37 -12.55 -3.70
CA ALA A 59 -9.58 -13.99 -3.71
C ALA A 59 -8.36 -14.78 -3.17
N CYS A 60 -7.44 -14.09 -2.48
CA CYS A 60 -6.22 -14.66 -1.90
C CYS A 60 -5.21 -15.16 -2.93
N ASP A 61 -5.38 -14.73 -4.18
CA ASP A 61 -4.46 -14.91 -5.28
C ASP A 61 -3.40 -13.82 -5.31
N ALA A 62 -2.17 -14.20 -5.66
CA ALA A 62 -1.07 -13.27 -5.85
C ALA A 62 -0.50 -13.40 -7.27
N PHE A 63 0.05 -12.30 -7.78
CA PHE A 63 0.83 -12.30 -9.01
C PHE A 63 2.06 -11.40 -8.88
N SER A 64 3.17 -11.83 -9.47
CA SER A 64 4.39 -11.06 -9.72
C SER A 64 4.78 -11.24 -11.18
N GLU A 65 5.29 -10.19 -11.81
CA GLU A 65 5.86 -10.29 -13.17
C GLU A 65 7.09 -11.20 -13.20
N ASP A 66 7.86 -11.25 -12.12
CA ASP A 66 9.11 -12.02 -12.01
C ASP A 66 8.87 -13.47 -11.58
N TYR A 67 7.86 -13.72 -10.74
CA TYR A 67 7.63 -15.02 -10.09
C TYR A 67 6.29 -15.69 -10.47
N GLY A 68 5.49 -15.05 -11.32
CA GLY A 68 4.23 -15.60 -11.82
C GLY A 68 3.12 -15.61 -10.76
N LYS A 69 2.28 -16.67 -10.79
CA LYS A 69 1.11 -16.80 -9.92
C LYS A 69 1.49 -17.39 -8.56
N GLY A 70 0.82 -16.90 -7.52
CA GLY A 70 1.00 -17.33 -6.15
C GLY A 70 -0.27 -17.18 -5.33
N THR A 71 -0.11 -17.27 -4.02
CA THR A 71 -1.16 -16.99 -3.03
C THR A 71 -0.63 -16.01 -1.99
N TRP A 72 -1.50 -15.21 -1.40
CA TRP A 72 -1.10 -14.33 -0.30
C TRP A 72 -1.98 -14.53 0.91
N GLY A 73 -1.47 -14.14 2.06
CA GLY A 73 -2.23 -14.15 3.28
C GLY A 73 -1.60 -13.32 4.37
N TRP A 74 -2.36 -13.18 5.46
CA TRP A 74 -1.94 -12.51 6.68
C TRP A 74 -1.93 -13.48 7.86
N ALA A 75 -0.97 -13.31 8.75
CA ALA A 75 -0.85 -14.05 10.01
C ALA A 75 0.03 -13.28 11.00
N ASN A 76 -0.29 -13.39 12.30
CA ASN A 76 0.56 -12.92 13.41
C ASN A 76 1.05 -11.46 13.26
N GLY A 77 0.18 -10.56 12.80
CA GLY A 77 0.49 -9.14 12.63
C GLY A 77 1.37 -8.82 11.43
N GLY A 78 1.39 -9.67 10.41
CA GLY A 78 2.04 -9.39 9.12
C GLY A 78 1.30 -10.06 7.98
N PHE A 79 1.76 -9.80 6.77
CA PHE A 79 1.26 -10.46 5.57
C PHE A 79 2.40 -10.83 4.63
N GLY A 80 2.10 -11.60 3.59
CA GLY A 80 3.07 -11.95 2.57
C GLY A 80 2.45 -12.71 1.42
N ALA A 81 3.29 -13.11 0.47
CA ALA A 81 2.89 -13.92 -0.67
C ALA A 81 3.88 -15.07 -0.91
N ASP A 82 3.33 -16.19 -1.34
CA ASP A 82 4.02 -17.42 -1.71
C ASP A 82 3.90 -17.62 -3.21
N PHE A 83 5.05 -17.75 -3.87
CA PHE A 83 5.19 -18.11 -5.28
C PHE A 83 5.96 -19.44 -5.37
N PRO A 84 5.98 -20.13 -6.53
CA PRO A 84 6.63 -21.44 -6.64
C PRO A 84 8.10 -21.49 -6.19
N ASP A 85 8.88 -20.43 -6.50
CA ASP A 85 10.32 -20.36 -6.24
C ASP A 85 10.71 -19.19 -5.34
N PHE A 86 9.74 -18.46 -4.80
CA PHE A 86 10.00 -17.22 -4.06
C PHE A 86 8.95 -16.93 -3.00
N GLU A 87 9.40 -16.35 -1.91
CA GLU A 87 8.59 -15.98 -0.77
C GLU A 87 8.88 -14.52 -0.41
N ILE A 88 7.83 -13.72 -0.23
CA ILE A 88 7.96 -12.38 0.34
C ILE A 88 7.08 -12.23 1.56
N ARG A 89 7.60 -11.51 2.56
CA ARG A 89 6.97 -11.26 3.85
C ARG A 89 7.09 -9.80 4.22
N PHE A 90 6.05 -9.29 4.87
CA PHE A 90 5.91 -7.96 5.42
C PHE A 90 5.59 -8.10 6.92
N PRO A 91 6.58 -8.40 7.76
CA PRO A 91 6.35 -8.70 9.17
C PRO A 91 5.95 -7.44 9.93
N ARG A 92 5.08 -7.60 10.94
CA ARG A 92 4.67 -6.54 11.88
C ARG A 92 3.99 -5.34 11.21
N GLN A 93 3.30 -5.59 10.09
CA GLN A 93 2.61 -4.59 9.29
C GLN A 93 1.21 -5.08 8.96
N GLU A 94 0.20 -4.36 9.42
CA GLU A 94 -1.20 -4.70 9.21
C GLU A 94 -1.64 -4.39 7.77
N VAL A 95 -2.56 -5.21 7.26
CA VAL A 95 -3.19 -4.99 5.95
C VAL A 95 -4.24 -3.90 6.09
N GLN A 96 -3.96 -2.72 5.55
CA GLN A 96 -4.84 -1.54 5.69
C GLN A 96 -5.76 -1.31 4.48
N TRP A 97 -5.67 -2.14 3.46
CA TRP A 97 -6.35 -1.92 2.17
C TRP A 97 -7.60 -2.79 1.96
N THR A 98 -7.87 -3.74 2.86
CA THR A 98 -9.07 -4.59 2.82
C THR A 98 -9.65 -4.77 4.21
N ASP A 99 -10.98 -4.72 4.29
CA ASP A 99 -11.74 -5.08 5.50
C ASP A 99 -11.97 -6.60 5.59
N SER A 100 -11.82 -7.31 4.46
CA SER A 100 -11.85 -8.76 4.38
C SER A 100 -10.47 -9.29 4.78
N LEU A 101 -10.45 -9.92 5.96
CA LEU A 101 -9.33 -10.70 6.49
C LEU A 101 -9.44 -12.17 6.09
N ASP A 102 -10.13 -12.48 5.00
CA ASP A 102 -10.42 -13.86 4.59
C ASP A 102 -9.16 -14.60 4.09
N CYS A 103 -8.15 -13.86 3.64
CA CYS A 103 -6.87 -14.39 3.19
C CYS A 103 -5.94 -14.66 4.38
N ARG A 104 -6.30 -15.63 5.21
CA ARG A 104 -5.52 -16.01 6.39
C ARG A 104 -4.79 -17.34 6.16
N TRP A 105 -3.52 -17.40 6.58
CA TRP A 105 -2.76 -18.65 6.69
C TRP A 105 -2.97 -19.34 8.03
#